data_AF-A0A8T7ADP4-F1
#
_entry.id   AF-A0A8T7ADP4-F1
#
_cell.length_a   1.000
_cell.length_b   1.000
_cell.length_c   1.000
_cell.angle_alpha   90.00
_cell.angle_beta   90.00
_cell.angle_gamma   90.00
#
_symmetry.space_group_name_H-M   'P 1'
#
loop_
_entity.id
_entity.type
_entity.pdbx_description
1 polymer ?
#
loop_
_entity_poly.entity_id
_entity_poly.type
_entity_poly.pdbx_seq_one_letter_code
_entity_poly.pdbx_strand_id
1 'polypeptide(L)'
;MSQSPMPQKGLLAVILAGFMLISHAVTAEMASQHHFELPSESYVQNAFDGVTPVTKRVWIRGVLKQQIESILQHKTSILRVKYWQVGDRSVWILDEIGKDKLITTGLTLSYRAGVSSIVNIKVLAYRESRGWEVKYSFFTDQFVGAQLKPEKIKLNKTIDGITGATLSVRALTKVAQIALLLDQHVRKEK
;
A
#
# COMPACT_ATOMS: atom_id res chain seq x y z
N MET A 1 -17.65 -19.49 82.98
CA MET A 1 -17.37 -18.20 83.64
C MET A 1 -16.02 -17.68 83.15
N SER A 2 -15.90 -16.36 82.99
CA SER A 2 -14.72 -15.59 82.52
C SER A 2 -14.56 -15.49 80.99
N GLN A 3 -15.18 -14.52 80.31
CA GLN A 3 -14.89 -13.07 80.18
C GLN A 3 -14.17 -12.77 78.84
N SER A 4 -14.88 -12.09 77.92
CA SER A 4 -14.35 -11.25 76.84
C SER A 4 -14.13 -9.82 77.40
N PRO A 5 -13.34 -8.86 76.82
CA PRO A 5 -13.17 -8.59 75.38
C PRO A 5 -11.79 -8.04 74.89
N MET A 6 -11.72 -7.78 73.58
CA MET A 6 -10.67 -7.10 72.76
C MET A 6 -10.23 -5.71 73.28
N PRO A 7 -9.02 -5.19 72.93
CA PRO A 7 -8.90 -4.37 71.71
C PRO A 7 -7.56 -4.40 70.95
N GLN A 8 -7.68 -3.93 69.71
CA GLN A 8 -6.70 -3.73 68.64
C GLN A 8 -5.76 -2.52 68.90
N LYS A 9 -4.47 -2.65 68.54
CA LYS A 9 -3.44 -1.62 68.20
C LYS A 9 -2.15 -2.42 67.95
N GLY A 10 -1.59 -2.58 66.75
CA GLY A 10 -1.20 -1.57 65.76
C GLY A 10 0.31 -1.33 65.87
N LEU A 11 1.14 -2.08 65.13
CA LEU A 11 2.49 -1.64 64.74
C LEU A 11 2.99 -2.38 63.48
N LEU A 12 2.86 -1.64 62.36
CA LEU A 12 3.71 -1.50 61.18
C LEU A 12 4.88 -2.46 60.88
N ALA A 13 4.98 -2.71 59.55
CA ALA A 13 6.17 -2.96 58.70
C ALA A 13 6.54 -4.45 58.53
N VAL A 14 6.88 -5.00 57.35
CA VAL A 14 7.47 -4.51 56.09
C VAL A 14 7.13 -5.50 54.95
N ILE A 15 6.72 -4.96 53.80
CA ILE A 15 7.02 -5.35 52.39
C ILE A 15 7.32 -6.83 52.08
N LEU A 16 6.52 -7.44 51.19
CA LEU A 16 7.10 -8.25 50.11
C LEU A 16 6.30 -8.11 48.81
N ALA A 17 7.05 -7.92 47.73
CA ALA A 17 6.63 -7.55 46.40
C ALA A 17 5.91 -8.68 45.65
N GLY A 18 5.04 -8.30 44.71
CA GLY A 18 4.41 -9.22 43.78
C GLY A 18 3.75 -8.52 42.59
N PHE A 19 4.36 -7.46 42.05
CA PHE A 19 3.93 -6.88 40.77
C PHE A 19 4.54 -7.73 39.64
N MET A 20 3.80 -8.73 39.18
CA MET A 20 4.19 -9.51 38.00
C MET A 20 3.95 -8.66 36.75
N LEU A 21 4.96 -7.87 36.37
CA LEU A 21 5.04 -7.23 35.06
C LEU A 21 5.22 -8.35 34.02
N ILE A 22 4.14 -8.69 33.32
CA ILE A 22 4.22 -9.52 32.12
C ILE A 22 4.77 -8.63 31.00
N SER A 23 6.09 -8.56 30.92
CA SER A 23 6.80 -7.98 29.78
C SER A 23 6.54 -8.84 28.55
N HIS A 24 5.54 -8.47 27.75
CA HIS A 24 5.48 -8.95 26.37
C HIS A 24 6.61 -8.25 25.61
N ALA A 25 7.75 -8.93 25.52
CA ALA A 25 8.77 -8.57 24.56
C ALA A 25 8.17 -8.71 23.16
N VAL A 26 7.79 -7.59 22.55
CA VAL A 26 7.57 -7.54 21.12
C VAL A 26 8.95 -7.73 20.49
N THR A 27 9.23 -8.94 20.01
CA THR A 27 10.43 -9.19 19.22
C THR A 27 10.28 -8.43 17.91
N ALA A 28 10.92 -7.26 17.83
CA ALA A 28 11.15 -6.58 16.57
C ALA A 28 12.04 -7.49 15.73
N GLU A 29 11.46 -8.10 14.70
CA GLU A 29 12.18 -8.86 13.70
C GLU A 29 13.24 -7.93 13.09
N MET A 30 14.52 -8.34 13.14
CA MET A 30 15.61 -7.53 12.62
C MET A 30 15.36 -7.26 11.13
N ALA A 31 14.97 -6.02 10.83
CA ALA A 31 14.82 -5.56 9.47
C ALA A 31 16.16 -5.75 8.75
N SER A 32 16.16 -6.58 7.71
CA SER A 32 17.14 -6.40 6.64
C SER A 32 17.06 -4.91 6.25
N GLN A 33 18.19 -4.23 6.10
CA GLN A 33 18.24 -2.77 5.90
C GLN A 33 17.43 -2.26 4.68
N HIS A 34 16.84 -3.15 3.88
CA HIS A 34 16.13 -2.85 2.64
C HIS A 34 14.67 -3.31 2.60
N HIS A 35 14.18 -4.01 3.64
CA HIS A 35 12.76 -4.34 3.75
C HIS A 35 12.02 -3.22 4.47
N PHE A 36 10.91 -2.75 3.90
CA PHE A 36 10.04 -1.80 4.59
C PHE A 36 8.58 -2.03 4.22
N GLU A 37 7.70 -1.59 5.11
CA GLU A 37 6.25 -1.63 4.91
C GLU A 37 5.62 -0.40 5.57
N LEU A 38 4.72 0.25 4.84
CA LEU A 38 3.95 1.41 5.26
C LEU A 38 2.47 1.01 5.30
N PRO A 39 1.72 1.45 6.33
CA PRO A 39 0.30 1.14 6.41
C PRO A 39 -0.47 1.67 5.19
N SER A 40 -1.10 0.74 4.47
CA SER A 40 -1.93 1.05 3.30
C SER A 40 -3.08 2.00 3.64
N GLU A 41 -3.63 1.88 4.85
CA GLU A 41 -4.70 2.77 5.32
C GLU A 41 -4.24 4.22 5.42
N SER A 42 -3.04 4.48 5.97
CA SER A 42 -2.50 5.84 6.04
C SER A 42 -2.30 6.45 4.64
N TYR A 43 -1.90 5.65 3.66
CA TYR A 43 -1.84 6.11 2.27
C TYR A 43 -3.21 6.52 1.73
N VAL A 44 -4.24 5.70 1.97
CA VAL A 44 -5.62 6.00 1.56
C VAL A 44 -6.14 7.26 2.25
N GLN A 45 -5.95 7.39 3.56
CA GLN A 45 -6.38 8.57 4.33
C GLN A 45 -5.74 9.85 3.81
N ASN A 46 -4.42 9.83 3.53
CA ASN A 46 -3.72 10.98 2.98
C ASN A 46 -4.25 11.42 1.61
N ALA A 47 -4.83 10.49 0.83
CA ALA A 47 -5.43 10.82 -0.45
C ALA A 47 -6.85 11.41 -0.34
N PHE A 48 -7.50 11.29 0.83
CA PHE A 48 -8.89 11.71 1.08
C PHE A 48 -9.02 12.50 2.39
N ASP A 49 -8.07 13.42 2.63
CA ASP A 49 -8.11 14.40 3.72
C ASP A 49 -8.34 13.80 5.13
N GLY A 50 -7.67 12.67 5.39
CA GLY A 50 -7.71 11.97 6.68
C GLY A 50 -8.83 10.95 6.83
N VAL A 51 -9.72 10.81 5.83
CA VAL A 51 -10.83 9.86 5.87
C VAL A 51 -10.50 8.62 5.03
N THR A 52 -10.91 7.44 5.50
CA THR A 52 -10.89 6.21 4.67
C THR A 52 -12.28 5.99 4.06
N PRO A 53 -12.48 6.19 2.74
CA PRO A 53 -13.78 5.98 2.13
C PRO A 53 -14.25 4.52 2.17
N VAL A 54 -15.53 4.29 1.90
CA VAL A 54 -16.05 2.93 1.70
C VAL A 54 -15.39 2.30 0.48
N THR A 55 -15.01 1.05 0.63
CA THR A 55 -14.18 0.34 -0.33
C THR A 55 -15.03 -0.28 -1.43
N LYS A 56 -14.57 -0.19 -2.67
CA LYS A 56 -15.20 -0.78 -3.86
C LYS A 56 -14.35 -1.93 -4.40
N ARG A 57 -14.91 -2.70 -5.32
CA ARG A 57 -14.24 -3.85 -5.93
C ARG A 57 -14.50 -3.88 -7.43
N VAL A 58 -13.45 -4.15 -8.20
CA VAL A 58 -13.52 -4.42 -9.65
C VAL A 58 -13.13 -5.86 -9.90
N TRP A 59 -13.91 -6.57 -10.73
CA TRP A 59 -13.65 -7.97 -11.09
C TRP A 59 -12.75 -8.06 -12.31
N ILE A 60 -11.67 -8.83 -12.21
CA ILE A 60 -10.66 -8.96 -13.27
C ILE A 60 -11.03 -10.17 -14.15
N ARG A 61 -11.80 -9.90 -15.21
CA ARG A 61 -12.32 -10.93 -16.13
C ARG A 61 -12.36 -10.45 -17.58
N GLY A 62 -12.56 -11.37 -18.51
CA GLY A 62 -12.74 -11.08 -19.94
C GLY A 62 -11.62 -10.21 -20.53
N VAL A 63 -12.00 -9.17 -21.28
CA VAL A 63 -11.07 -8.25 -21.94
C VAL A 63 -10.16 -7.54 -20.95
N LEU A 64 -10.67 -7.12 -19.79
CA LEU A 64 -9.85 -6.43 -18.78
C LEU A 64 -8.70 -7.32 -18.29
N LYS A 65 -8.97 -8.61 -18.04
CA LYS A 65 -7.94 -9.57 -17.66
C LYS A 65 -6.87 -9.71 -18.74
N GLN A 66 -7.27 -9.82 -20.01
CA GLN A 66 -6.33 -9.92 -21.13
C GLN A 66 -5.44 -8.68 -21.25
N GLN A 67 -6.02 -7.49 -21.06
CA GLN A 67 -5.28 -6.23 -21.07
C GLN A 67 -4.27 -6.14 -19.93
N ILE A 68 -4.66 -6.54 -18.71
CA ILE A 68 -3.75 -6.59 -17.56
C ILE A 68 -2.61 -7.58 -17.80
N GLU A 69 -2.91 -8.80 -18.27
CA GLU A 69 -1.88 -9.79 -18.59
C GLU A 69 -0.92 -9.32 -19.70
N SER A 70 -1.42 -8.53 -20.66
CA SER A 70 -0.59 -7.89 -21.68
C SER A 70 0.36 -6.85 -21.09
N ILE A 71 -0.05 -6.09 -20.06
CA ILE A 71 0.85 -5.17 -19.35
C ILE A 71 1.86 -5.96 -18.52
N LEU A 72 1.39 -6.97 -17.78
CA LEU A 72 2.21 -7.78 -16.88
C LEU A 72 3.23 -8.64 -17.63
N GLN A 73 2.94 -9.07 -18.86
CA GLN A 73 3.73 -10.06 -19.60
C GLN A 73 3.82 -11.41 -18.88
N HIS A 74 2.85 -11.71 -18.00
CA HIS A 74 2.62 -13.00 -17.37
C HIS A 74 1.14 -13.14 -17.00
N LYS A 75 0.72 -14.36 -16.64
CA LYS A 75 -0.65 -14.63 -16.18
C LYS A 75 -0.88 -14.04 -14.80
N THR A 76 -2.10 -13.55 -14.57
CA THR A 76 -2.53 -13.10 -13.24
C THR A 76 -3.61 -14.01 -12.68
N SER A 77 -3.45 -14.36 -11.40
CA SER A 77 -4.45 -15.07 -10.61
C SER A 77 -5.40 -14.13 -9.84
N ILE A 78 -5.17 -12.81 -9.91
CA ILE A 78 -5.99 -11.82 -9.24
C ILE A 78 -7.42 -11.86 -9.83
N LEU A 79 -8.40 -12.14 -8.97
CA LEU A 79 -9.82 -12.22 -9.37
C LEU A 79 -10.53 -10.87 -9.25
N ARG A 80 -10.10 -10.04 -8.30
CA ARG A 80 -10.68 -8.73 -8.03
C ARG A 80 -9.69 -7.82 -7.34
N VAL A 81 -9.79 -6.54 -7.62
CA VAL A 81 -8.97 -5.49 -7.01
C VAL A 81 -9.88 -4.61 -6.14
N LYS A 82 -9.44 -4.36 -4.91
CA LYS A 82 -10.09 -3.39 -4.00
C LYS A 82 -9.58 -1.99 -4.33
N TYR A 83 -10.47 -1.01 -4.31
CA TYR A 83 -10.11 0.38 -4.52
C TYR A 83 -11.00 1.33 -3.72
N TRP A 84 -10.58 2.58 -3.62
CA TRP A 84 -11.32 3.64 -2.95
C TRP A 84 -11.59 4.75 -3.96
N GLN A 85 -12.75 5.41 -3.86
CA GLN A 85 -13.11 6.45 -4.81
C GLN A 85 -14.11 7.44 -4.19
N VAL A 86 -13.78 8.73 -4.27
CA VAL A 86 -14.65 9.86 -3.93
C VAL A 86 -14.54 10.88 -5.05
N GLY A 87 -15.67 11.24 -5.67
CA GLY A 87 -15.70 12.20 -6.77
C GLY A 87 -14.79 11.80 -7.95
N ASP A 88 -13.90 12.71 -8.36
CA ASP A 88 -12.91 12.53 -9.41
C ASP A 88 -11.68 11.74 -8.96
N ARG A 89 -11.50 11.50 -7.66
CA ARG A 89 -10.30 10.85 -7.11
C ARG A 89 -10.51 9.37 -6.84
N SER A 90 -9.50 8.57 -7.14
CA SER A 90 -9.45 7.14 -6.79
C SER A 90 -8.08 6.74 -6.24
N VAL A 91 -8.07 5.70 -5.39
CA VAL A 91 -6.85 5.10 -4.84
C VAL A 91 -6.83 3.61 -5.12
N TRP A 92 -5.68 3.14 -5.59
CA TRP A 92 -5.39 1.76 -5.96
C TRP A 92 -4.16 1.29 -5.20
N ILE A 93 -4.19 0.07 -4.69
CA ILE A 93 -3.04 -0.58 -4.08
C ILE A 93 -2.81 -1.86 -4.85
N LEU A 94 -1.68 -1.93 -5.53
CA LEU A 94 -1.35 -2.97 -6.50
C LEU A 94 0.02 -3.56 -6.17
N ASP A 95 0.12 -4.86 -6.32
CA ASP A 95 1.37 -5.60 -6.21
C ASP A 95 1.87 -6.00 -7.59
N GLU A 96 3.18 -5.91 -7.79
CA GLU A 96 3.85 -6.53 -8.91
C GLU A 96 5.19 -7.11 -8.47
N ILE A 97 5.57 -8.23 -9.07
CA ILE A 97 6.86 -8.86 -8.78
C ILE A 97 8.01 -8.00 -9.31
N GLY A 98 9.01 -7.76 -8.46
CA GLY A 98 10.28 -7.15 -8.86
C GLY A 98 11.17 -8.17 -9.55
N LYS A 99 12.23 -8.57 -8.85
CA LYS A 99 13.09 -9.69 -9.25
C LYS A 99 12.54 -11.00 -8.69
N ASP A 100 12.32 -11.05 -7.39
CA ASP A 100 12.02 -12.28 -6.65
C ASP A 100 10.82 -12.10 -5.67
N LYS A 101 10.42 -10.86 -5.35
CA LYS A 101 9.45 -10.52 -4.31
C LYS A 101 8.44 -9.46 -4.79
N LEU A 102 7.28 -9.42 -4.15
CA LEU A 102 6.25 -8.44 -4.45
C LEU A 102 6.62 -7.04 -3.94
N ILE A 103 6.41 -6.05 -4.80
CA ILE A 103 6.47 -4.63 -4.48
C ILE A 103 5.03 -4.10 -4.40
N THR A 104 4.63 -3.64 -3.23
CA THR A 104 3.29 -3.09 -2.99
C THR A 104 3.32 -1.59 -3.27
N THR A 105 2.48 -1.12 -4.18
CA THR A 105 2.48 0.26 -4.65
C THR A 105 1.09 0.88 -4.50
N GLY A 106 1.02 2.04 -3.83
CA GLY A 106 -0.15 2.88 -3.76
C GLY A 106 -0.16 3.89 -4.90
N LEU A 107 -1.30 4.03 -5.56
CA LEU A 107 -1.51 5.00 -6.64
C LEU A 107 -2.77 5.81 -6.38
N THR A 108 -2.63 7.13 -6.36
CA THR A 108 -3.74 8.07 -6.32
C THR A 108 -3.94 8.64 -7.71
N LEU A 109 -5.15 8.52 -8.25
CA LEU A 109 -5.51 8.99 -9.58
C LEU A 109 -6.59 10.07 -9.51
N SER A 110 -6.65 10.89 -10.54
CA SER A 110 -7.71 11.87 -10.78
C SER A 110 -8.36 11.58 -12.13
N TYR A 111 -9.67 11.77 -12.22
CA TYR A 111 -10.45 11.64 -13.45
C TYR A 111 -11.13 12.98 -13.79
N ARG A 112 -10.54 13.72 -14.73
CA ARG A 112 -11.03 15.06 -15.12
C ARG A 112 -11.13 15.16 -16.62
N ALA A 113 -12.16 15.84 -17.11
CA ALA A 113 -12.40 16.03 -18.55
C ALA A 113 -12.32 14.72 -19.37
N GLY A 114 -12.82 13.61 -18.80
CA GLY A 114 -12.81 12.31 -19.47
C GLY A 114 -11.49 11.53 -19.37
N VAL A 115 -10.48 12.05 -18.66
CA VAL A 115 -9.12 11.51 -18.66
C VAL A 115 -8.66 11.14 -17.25
N SER A 116 -8.16 9.91 -17.09
CA SER A 116 -7.48 9.46 -15.88
C SER A 116 -6.00 9.86 -15.91
N SER A 117 -5.50 10.45 -14.82
CA SER A 117 -4.09 10.78 -14.65
C SER A 117 -3.59 10.44 -13.25
N ILE A 118 -2.29 10.16 -13.13
CA ILE A 118 -1.65 9.88 -11.84
C ILE A 118 -1.45 11.19 -11.08
N VAL A 119 -1.96 11.25 -9.84
CA VAL A 119 -1.72 12.37 -8.90
C VAL A 119 -0.54 12.05 -8.01
N ASN A 120 -0.43 10.80 -7.55
CA ASN A 120 0.67 10.35 -6.70
C ASN A 120 0.90 8.84 -6.88
N ILE A 121 2.15 8.42 -6.76
CA ILE A 121 2.55 7.02 -6.66
C ILE A 121 3.51 6.88 -5.48
N LYS A 122 3.39 5.81 -4.70
CA LYS A 122 4.26 5.53 -3.55
C LYS A 122 4.47 4.04 -3.38
N VAL A 123 5.72 3.62 -3.18
CA VAL A 123 6.02 2.26 -2.73
C VAL A 123 5.61 2.16 -1.26
N LEU A 124 4.67 1.28 -0.97
CA LEU A 124 4.16 1.02 0.36
C LEU A 124 4.92 -0.12 1.02
N ALA A 125 5.29 -1.15 0.27
CA ALA A 125 6.12 -2.21 0.80
C ALA A 125 7.13 -2.73 -0.22
N TYR A 126 8.34 -2.97 0.25
CA TYR A 126 9.46 -3.42 -0.57
C TYR A 126 10.22 -4.51 0.16
N ARG A 127 10.45 -5.63 -0.54
CA ARG A 127 10.95 -6.88 0.05
C ARG A 127 12.11 -7.49 -0.73
N GLU A 128 12.71 -6.71 -1.63
CA GLU A 128 13.84 -7.14 -2.47
C GLU A 128 15.17 -6.72 -1.88
N SER A 129 16.24 -7.41 -2.29
CA SER A 129 17.60 -7.10 -1.84
C SER A 129 18.17 -5.79 -2.39
N ARG A 130 17.75 -5.38 -3.59
CA ARG A 130 18.28 -4.21 -4.32
C ARG A 130 17.20 -3.58 -5.18
N GLY A 131 17.39 -2.31 -5.53
CA GLY A 131 16.45 -1.56 -6.36
C GLY A 131 15.39 -0.81 -5.55
N TRP A 132 15.61 -0.65 -4.24
CA TRP A 132 14.73 0.04 -3.30
C TRP A 132 14.72 1.56 -3.52
N GLU A 133 15.64 2.08 -4.33
CA GLU A 133 15.74 3.47 -4.76
C GLU A 133 14.45 3.96 -5.46
N VAL A 134 13.67 3.05 -6.06
CA VAL A 134 12.37 3.35 -6.66
C VAL A 134 11.33 3.90 -5.68
N LYS A 135 11.58 3.83 -4.37
CA LYS A 135 10.69 4.41 -3.35
C LYS A 135 10.79 5.93 -3.23
N TYR A 136 11.85 6.53 -3.78
CA TYR A 136 12.17 7.94 -3.58
C TYR A 136 11.47 8.87 -4.58
N SER A 137 11.30 10.13 -4.19
CA SER A 137 10.61 11.17 -4.98
C SER A 137 11.28 11.43 -6.33
N PHE A 138 12.62 11.44 -6.39
CA PHE A 138 13.36 11.64 -7.65
C PHE A 138 12.94 10.67 -8.76
N PHE A 139 12.46 9.47 -8.39
CA PHE A 139 11.91 8.49 -9.33
C PHE A 139 10.39 8.57 -9.43
N THR A 140 9.69 8.56 -8.29
CA THR A 140 8.21 8.49 -8.26
C THR A 140 7.52 9.74 -8.84
N ASP A 141 8.14 10.91 -8.76
CA ASP A 141 7.58 12.16 -9.29
C ASP A 141 7.47 12.15 -10.83
N GLN A 142 8.25 11.32 -11.52
CA GLN A 142 8.18 11.16 -12.99
C GLN A 142 6.80 10.67 -13.46
N PHE A 143 6.07 9.95 -12.60
CA PHE A 143 4.74 9.42 -12.90
C PHE A 143 3.63 10.47 -12.77
N VAL A 144 3.85 11.57 -12.05
CA VAL A 144 2.80 12.57 -11.79
C VAL A 144 2.31 13.16 -13.12
N GLY A 145 0.99 13.17 -13.31
CA GLY A 145 0.33 13.60 -14.54
C GLY A 145 0.42 12.59 -15.70
N ALA A 146 1.03 11.42 -15.52
CA ALA A 146 1.03 10.38 -16.55
C ALA A 146 -0.38 9.85 -16.80
N GLN A 147 -0.65 9.52 -18.06
CA GLN A 147 -1.91 9.00 -18.59
C GLN A 147 -1.62 7.81 -19.51
N LEU A 148 -2.64 7.03 -19.85
CA LEU A 148 -2.53 6.05 -20.94
C LEU A 148 -2.66 6.75 -22.29
N LYS A 149 -1.85 6.32 -23.27
CA LYS A 149 -1.99 6.75 -24.66
C LYS A 149 -3.32 6.21 -25.23
N PRO A 150 -4.05 6.99 -26.05
CA PRO A 150 -5.32 6.54 -26.64
C PRO A 150 -5.17 5.27 -27.49
N GLU A 151 -4.05 5.13 -28.19
CA GLU A 151 -3.81 4.06 -29.17
C GLU A 151 -3.24 2.77 -28.57
N LYS A 152 -2.64 2.82 -27.37
CA LYS A 152 -1.92 1.71 -26.74
C LYS A 152 -1.98 1.81 -25.23
N ILE A 153 -1.98 0.67 -24.54
CA ILE A 153 -1.89 0.63 -23.07
C ILE A 153 -0.44 0.86 -22.62
N LYS A 154 0.05 2.08 -22.85
CA LYS A 154 1.35 2.58 -22.43
C LYS A 154 1.20 3.98 -21.87
N LEU A 155 2.11 4.36 -21.00
CA LEU A 155 2.16 5.72 -20.48
C LEU A 155 2.47 6.71 -21.61
N ASN A 156 1.87 7.89 -21.54
CA ASN A 156 2.19 9.02 -22.41
C ASN A 156 3.54 9.70 -22.05
N LYS A 157 4.12 9.35 -20.90
CA LYS A 157 5.44 9.78 -20.44
C LYS A 157 6.45 8.64 -20.50
N THR A 158 7.70 9.00 -20.72
CA THR A 158 8.85 8.10 -20.50
C THR A 158 9.22 8.15 -19.02
N ILE A 159 9.54 7.00 -18.44
CA ILE A 159 10.04 6.88 -17.07
C ILE A 159 11.50 6.47 -17.17
N ASP A 160 12.39 7.31 -16.65
CA ASP A 160 13.82 7.05 -16.64
C ASP A 160 14.15 5.90 -15.69
N GLY A 161 15.12 5.09 -16.10
CA GLY A 161 15.59 3.97 -15.30
C GLY A 161 16.44 4.42 -14.10
N ILE A 162 16.58 3.50 -13.15
CA ILE A 162 17.60 3.58 -12.11
C ILE A 162 18.57 2.43 -12.35
N THR A 163 19.87 2.75 -12.41
CA THR A 163 20.94 1.75 -12.56
C THR A 163 20.83 0.68 -11.47
N GLY A 164 20.83 -0.59 -11.86
CA GLY A 164 20.71 -1.71 -10.92
C GLY A 164 19.29 -2.00 -10.41
N ALA A 165 18.28 -1.21 -10.79
CA ALA A 165 16.89 -1.38 -10.34
C ALA A 165 15.90 -1.60 -11.49
N THR A 166 16.36 -2.09 -12.66
CA THR A 166 15.54 -2.22 -13.88
C THR A 166 14.25 -3.00 -13.66
N LEU A 167 14.28 -4.08 -12.88
CA LEU A 167 13.08 -4.89 -12.61
C LEU A 167 12.09 -4.16 -11.71
N SER A 168 12.57 -3.45 -10.68
CA SER A 168 11.75 -2.59 -9.82
C SER A 168 11.10 -1.45 -10.61
N VAL A 169 11.86 -0.79 -11.51
CA VAL A 169 11.34 0.27 -12.40
C VAL A 169 10.23 -0.27 -13.30
N ARG A 170 10.44 -1.46 -13.89
CA ARG A 170 9.43 -2.14 -14.72
C ARG A 170 8.19 -2.49 -13.91
N ALA A 171 8.35 -3.01 -12.70
CA ALA A 171 7.23 -3.34 -11.82
C ALA A 171 6.36 -2.12 -11.54
N LEU A 172 6.97 -1.00 -11.12
CA LEU A 172 6.25 0.25 -10.87
C LEU A 172 5.57 0.81 -12.13
N THR A 173 6.25 0.71 -13.29
CA THR A 173 5.69 1.15 -14.57
C THR A 173 4.45 0.34 -14.97
N LYS A 174 4.46 -0.98 -14.75
CA LYS A 174 3.32 -1.85 -15.04
C LYS A 174 2.13 -1.52 -14.13
N VAL A 175 2.33 -1.42 -12.82
CA VAL A 175 1.21 -1.11 -11.90
C VAL A 175 0.65 0.30 -12.14
N ALA A 176 1.47 1.26 -12.58
CA ALA A 176 1.00 2.57 -13.03
C ALA A 176 0.05 2.47 -14.24
N GLN A 177 0.40 1.66 -15.24
CA GLN A 177 -0.46 1.41 -16.40
C GLN A 177 -1.74 0.67 -16.00
N ILE A 178 -1.63 -0.34 -15.13
CA ILE A 178 -2.78 -1.11 -14.64
C ILE A 178 -3.73 -0.21 -13.85
N ALA A 179 -3.24 0.64 -12.95
CA ALA A 179 -4.09 1.54 -12.18
C ALA A 179 -4.89 2.49 -13.09
N LEU A 180 -4.23 3.08 -14.09
CA LEU A 180 -4.92 3.94 -15.07
C LEU A 180 -5.95 3.16 -15.89
N LEU A 181 -5.63 1.93 -16.31
CA LEU A 181 -6.57 1.07 -17.03
C LEU A 181 -7.79 0.72 -16.16
N LEU A 182 -7.57 0.37 -14.90
CA LEU A 182 -8.62 0.05 -13.94
C LEU A 182 -9.51 1.25 -13.66
N ASP A 183 -8.94 2.44 -13.45
CA ASP A 183 -9.72 3.66 -13.26
C ASP A 183 -10.57 3.98 -14.49
N GLN A 184 -10.00 3.93 -15.70
CA GLN A 184 -10.77 4.12 -16.93
C GLN A 184 -11.90 3.09 -17.07
N HIS A 185 -11.65 1.83 -16.72
CA HIS A 185 -12.65 0.78 -16.78
C HIS A 185 -13.83 1.05 -15.83
N VAL A 186 -13.57 1.30 -14.54
CA VAL A 186 -14.65 1.55 -13.56
C VAL A 186 -15.36 2.90 -13.75
N ARG A 187 -14.78 3.83 -14.52
CA ARG A 187 -15.42 5.09 -14.92
C ARG A 187 -16.37 4.92 -16.10
N LYS A 188 -16.12 3.96 -16.99
CA LYS A 188 -16.97 3.65 -18.16
C LYS A 188 -18.16 2.75 -17.82
N GLU A 189 -18.09 1.99 -16.73
CA GLU A 189 -19.20 1.13 -16.27
C GLU A 189 -20.27 1.91 -15.48
N LYS A 190 -20.10 3.21 -15.27
CA LYS A 190 -21.10 4.09 -14.65
C LYS A 190 -21.88 4.86 -15.70
#